data_AF-A0A1V4RJ50-F1
#
_entry.id   AF-A0A1V4RJ50-F1
#
_cell.length_a   1.000
_cell.length_b   1.000
_cell.length_c   1.000
_cell.angle_alpha   90.00
_cell.angle_beta   90.00
_cell.angle_gamma   90.00
#
_symmetry.space_group_name_H-M   'P 1'
#
loop_
_entity.id
_entity.type
_entity.pdbx_description
1 polymer ?
#
loop_
_entity_poly.entity_id
_entity_poly.type
_entity_poly.pdbx_seq_one_letter_code
_entity_poly.pdbx_strand_id
1 'polypeptide(L)'
;MKKINAMIIAVIAASLILVAGCYDGGAPMPPVDGYDGLVAAGWEAFEAADYISAMENFQAAIDMDVSRPDAYLGAGWTSVLIPDYWGLGEQYDYMAYQLDGGTWPVEFNTATVEQDLSWSEFVCIDPALTANDSLVINSWGTTDTLIIDDTLVVFEPDSLKPAMDNVEIGEWLYSQYGAVRFQYTFEIDNPNVEALFAVANGFSLADASVDSIVNGASSSTVYLSVPYVRIKLGDVWHRTWCMYEDEMTFEYATYSSPAEQLAFGTDAMAAYGILQNARGVNGDEYMGVAALLGLAEEGEYSFSHYAGLTSVKLKGMAAAMAYANLHFRPALGICQQAGYGLDIEVADPNFLVELMQVIETMLQ
;
A
#
# COMPACT_ATOMS: atom_id res chain seq x y z
N MET A 1 34.33 25.42 23.08
CA MET A 1 32.99 24.96 22.66
C MET A 1 31.91 25.96 23.10
N LYS A 2 31.75 27.08 22.37
CA LYS A 2 30.72 28.10 22.66
C LYS A 2 30.39 29.01 21.46
N LYS A 3 30.63 28.54 20.23
CA LYS A 3 30.42 29.33 18.99
C LYS A 3 29.57 28.66 17.92
N ILE A 4 29.04 27.46 18.16
CA ILE A 4 28.23 26.73 17.17
C ILE A 4 26.71 27.01 17.34
N ASN A 5 26.26 27.46 18.52
CA ASN A 5 24.83 27.66 18.79
C ASN A 5 24.25 29.01 18.30
N ALA A 6 25.09 29.95 17.86
CA ALA A 6 24.60 31.26 17.37
C ALA A 6 24.27 31.25 15.86
N MET A 7 24.82 30.29 15.09
CA MET A 7 24.63 30.23 13.64
C MET A 7 23.37 29.44 13.25
N ILE A 8 22.97 28.45 14.06
CA ILE A 8 21.78 27.62 13.80
C ILE A 8 20.49 28.37 14.17
N ILE A 9 20.52 29.24 15.20
CA ILE A 9 19.36 30.09 15.54
C ILE A 9 19.18 31.23 14.51
N ALA A 10 20.25 31.71 13.88
CA ALA A 10 20.16 32.72 12.82
C ALA A 10 19.59 32.16 11.50
N VAL A 11 19.79 30.87 11.22
CA VAL A 11 19.21 30.22 10.03
C VAL A 11 17.75 29.87 10.25
N ILE A 12 17.34 29.46 11.46
CA ILE A 12 15.93 29.13 11.76
C ILE A 12 15.08 30.40 11.93
N ALA A 13 15.64 31.51 12.43
CA ALA A 13 14.94 32.79 12.53
C ALA A 13 14.90 33.58 11.20
N ALA A 14 15.72 33.23 10.21
CA ALA A 14 15.68 33.79 8.86
C ALA A 14 14.68 33.06 7.93
N SER A 15 14.29 31.83 8.26
CA SER A 15 13.29 31.07 7.51
C SER A 15 11.83 31.40 7.88
N LEU A 16 11.60 32.23 8.91
CA LEU A 16 10.27 32.55 9.45
C LEU A 16 9.81 33.98 9.18
N ILE A 17 10.54 34.73 8.34
CA ILE A 17 10.15 36.09 7.92
C ILE A 17 10.56 36.26 6.46
N LEU A 18 9.71 35.86 5.51
CA LEU A 18 9.56 36.46 4.16
C LEU A 18 8.53 35.69 3.30
N VAL A 19 7.28 35.69 3.74
CA VAL A 19 6.13 35.77 2.80
C VAL A 19 5.22 36.91 3.28
N ALA A 20 5.82 38.09 3.35
CA ALA A 20 5.10 39.35 3.16
C ALA A 20 5.59 39.94 1.84
N GLY A 21 5.40 39.17 0.77
CA GLY A 21 5.49 39.69 -0.59
C GLY A 21 4.18 40.40 -0.87
N CYS A 22 4.15 41.73 -0.69
CA CYS A 22 3.17 42.56 -1.40
C CYS A 22 3.40 42.33 -2.90
N TYR A 23 2.55 41.50 -3.51
CA TYR A 23 2.45 41.40 -4.95
C TYR A 23 1.61 42.58 -5.44
N ASP A 24 2.32 43.63 -5.88
CA ASP A 24 1.73 44.82 -6.51
C ASP A 24 1.70 44.57 -8.02
N GLY A 25 0.53 44.25 -8.59
CA GLY A 25 0.34 44.22 -10.04
C GLY A 25 -0.45 43.08 -10.67
N GLY A 26 -1.26 42.31 -9.92
CA GLY A 26 -2.28 41.45 -10.52
C GLY A 26 -3.46 42.28 -11.04
N ALA A 27 -3.97 41.96 -12.23
CA ALA A 27 -5.18 42.60 -12.77
C ALA A 27 -6.30 42.61 -11.71
N PRO A 28 -7.15 43.65 -11.64
CA PRO A 28 -8.22 43.69 -10.66
C PRO A 28 -9.10 42.46 -10.87
N MET A 29 -9.04 41.53 -9.93
CA MET A 29 -9.95 40.40 -9.90
C MET A 29 -11.37 40.98 -9.93
N PRO A 30 -12.29 40.42 -10.75
CA PRO A 30 -13.68 40.84 -10.74
C PRO A 30 -14.23 40.77 -9.31
N PRO A 31 -15.27 41.55 -8.95
CA PRO A 31 -15.82 41.52 -7.60
C PRO A 31 -16.33 40.10 -7.33
N VAL A 32 -15.62 39.38 -6.48
CA VAL A 32 -15.96 38.01 -6.14
C VAL A 32 -16.93 38.04 -4.96
N ASP A 33 -18.12 37.45 -5.12
CA ASP A 33 -19.19 37.44 -4.12
C ASP A 33 -18.88 36.48 -2.95
N GLY A 34 -17.95 36.87 -2.09
CA GLY A 34 -17.60 36.10 -0.90
C GLY A 34 -17.03 34.71 -1.21
N TYR A 35 -17.25 33.75 -0.31
CA TYR A 35 -16.67 32.40 -0.40
C TYR A 35 -17.09 31.69 -1.68
N ASP A 36 -18.40 31.69 -2.00
CA ASP A 36 -18.94 30.93 -3.13
C ASP A 36 -18.40 31.46 -4.46
N GLY A 37 -18.23 32.79 -4.58
CA GLY A 37 -17.59 33.38 -5.73
C GLY A 37 -16.12 32.96 -5.88
N LEU A 38 -15.38 32.87 -4.77
CA LEU A 38 -13.96 32.50 -4.79
C LEU A 38 -13.79 31.04 -5.22
N VAL A 39 -14.64 30.15 -4.71
CA VAL A 39 -14.66 28.76 -5.14
C VAL A 39 -15.01 28.63 -6.62
N ALA A 40 -16.04 29.34 -7.09
CA ALA A 40 -16.42 29.32 -8.51
C ALA A 40 -15.27 29.83 -9.41
N ALA A 41 -14.58 30.90 -9.02
CA ALA A 41 -13.42 31.41 -9.72
C ALA A 41 -12.24 30.42 -9.69
N GLY A 42 -12.06 29.70 -8.58
CA GLY A 42 -11.07 28.64 -8.44
C GLY A 42 -11.31 27.49 -9.43
N TRP A 43 -12.54 26.99 -9.51
CA TRP A 43 -12.91 25.94 -10.46
C TRP A 43 -12.85 26.41 -11.92
N GLU A 44 -13.28 27.63 -12.23
CA GLU A 44 -13.13 28.21 -13.58
C GLU A 44 -11.66 28.28 -14.00
N ALA A 45 -10.77 28.71 -13.11
CA ALA A 45 -9.34 28.73 -13.36
C ALA A 45 -8.75 27.31 -13.51
N PHE A 46 -9.19 26.36 -12.67
CA PHE A 46 -8.77 24.95 -12.76
C PHE A 46 -9.14 24.34 -14.12
N GLU A 47 -10.37 24.53 -14.57
CA GLU A 47 -10.88 24.06 -15.88
C GLU A 47 -10.17 24.75 -17.06
N ALA A 48 -9.71 25.98 -16.87
CA ALA A 48 -8.87 26.72 -17.82
C ALA A 48 -7.38 26.32 -17.79
N ALA A 49 -7.00 25.34 -16.94
CA ALA A 49 -5.63 24.92 -16.68
C ALA A 49 -4.71 26.03 -16.12
N ASP A 50 -5.28 27.07 -15.52
CA ASP A 50 -4.56 28.09 -14.75
C ASP A 50 -4.52 27.70 -13.27
N TYR A 51 -3.71 26.68 -12.97
CA TYR A 51 -3.65 26.07 -11.64
C TYR A 51 -3.11 27.01 -10.57
N ILE A 52 -2.25 27.97 -10.93
CA ILE A 52 -1.75 28.97 -9.98
C ILE A 52 -2.91 29.87 -9.54
N SER A 53 -3.66 30.44 -10.48
CA SER A 53 -4.84 31.25 -10.15
C SER A 53 -5.92 30.42 -9.44
N ALA A 54 -6.10 29.15 -9.80
CA ALA A 54 -7.03 28.25 -9.11
C ALA A 54 -6.66 28.11 -7.63
N MET A 55 -5.40 27.79 -7.34
CA MET A 55 -4.87 27.65 -5.98
C MET A 55 -5.01 28.95 -5.18
N GLU A 56 -4.71 30.11 -5.78
CA GLU A 56 -4.87 31.40 -5.12
C GLU A 56 -6.32 31.68 -4.72
N ASN A 57 -7.28 31.37 -5.61
CA ASN A 57 -8.71 31.54 -5.33
C ASN A 57 -9.22 30.57 -4.26
N PHE A 58 -8.83 29.28 -4.32
CA PHE A 58 -9.19 28.31 -3.29
C PHE A 58 -8.59 28.67 -1.93
N GLN A 59 -7.33 29.12 -1.87
CA GLN A 59 -6.72 29.56 -0.62
C GLN A 59 -7.43 30.80 -0.06
N ALA A 60 -7.80 31.77 -0.91
CA ALA A 60 -8.58 32.92 -0.48
C ALA A 60 -9.97 32.52 0.06
N ALA A 61 -10.61 31.50 -0.53
CA ALA A 61 -11.87 30.95 -0.02
C ALA A 61 -11.69 30.29 1.35
N ILE A 62 -10.63 29.47 1.54
CA ILE A 62 -10.27 28.87 2.83
C ILE A 62 -10.04 29.94 3.90
N ASP A 63 -9.29 30.99 3.57
CA ASP A 63 -9.00 32.10 4.50
C ASP A 63 -10.28 32.85 4.90
N MET A 64 -11.30 32.86 4.04
CA MET A 64 -12.60 33.47 4.31
C MET A 64 -13.49 32.61 5.22
N ASP A 65 -13.56 31.30 4.98
CA ASP A 65 -14.33 30.36 5.78
C ASP A 65 -13.67 28.97 5.81
N VAL A 66 -12.91 28.72 6.88
CA VAL A 66 -12.17 27.47 7.10
C VAL A 66 -13.06 26.26 7.39
N SER A 67 -14.37 26.44 7.55
CA SER A 67 -15.31 25.39 7.96
C SER A 67 -16.01 24.68 6.80
N ARG A 68 -15.69 25.06 5.56
CA ARG A 68 -16.37 24.56 4.35
C ARG A 68 -15.44 23.67 3.51
N PRO A 69 -15.89 22.49 3.06
CA PRO A 69 -15.01 21.49 2.40
C PRO A 69 -14.62 21.84 0.96
N ASP A 70 -15.49 22.54 0.22
CA ASP A 70 -15.36 22.73 -1.24
C ASP A 70 -14.05 23.42 -1.68
N ALA A 71 -13.61 24.44 -0.93
CA ALA A 71 -12.35 25.12 -1.25
C ALA A 71 -11.12 24.25 -0.95
N TYR A 72 -11.18 23.41 0.09
CA TYR A 72 -10.15 22.41 0.35
C TYR A 72 -10.12 21.35 -0.74
N LEU A 73 -11.27 20.88 -1.21
CA LEU A 73 -11.34 19.94 -2.33
C LEU A 73 -10.66 20.53 -3.58
N GLY A 74 -11.00 21.77 -3.93
CA GLY A 74 -10.40 22.48 -5.05
C GLY A 74 -8.88 22.65 -4.91
N ALA A 75 -8.40 23.02 -3.73
CA ALA A 75 -6.97 23.12 -3.43
C ALA A 75 -6.27 21.76 -3.54
N GLY A 76 -6.89 20.69 -3.03
CA GLY A 76 -6.40 19.30 -3.12
C GLY A 76 -6.20 18.85 -4.57
N TRP A 77 -7.24 18.95 -5.40
CA TRP A 77 -7.17 18.67 -6.84
C TRP A 77 -6.14 19.53 -7.58
N THR A 78 -6.05 20.80 -7.23
CA THR A 78 -5.08 21.72 -7.84
C THR A 78 -3.66 21.35 -7.43
N SER A 79 -3.44 20.87 -6.20
CA SER A 79 -2.12 20.48 -5.70
C SER A 79 -1.49 19.33 -6.48
N VAL A 80 -2.31 18.38 -6.98
CA VAL A 80 -1.86 17.29 -7.86
C VAL A 80 -1.09 17.83 -9.07
N LEU A 81 -1.52 18.97 -9.60
CA LEU A 81 -1.05 19.57 -10.83
C LEU A 81 0.06 20.62 -10.61
N ILE A 82 0.40 20.92 -9.35
CA ILE A 82 1.46 21.86 -8.97
C ILE A 82 2.46 21.17 -8.04
N PRO A 83 3.64 20.73 -8.54
CA PRO A 83 4.62 20.01 -7.74
C PRO A 83 5.04 20.70 -6.44
N ASP A 84 5.13 22.03 -6.44
CA ASP A 84 5.50 22.82 -5.25
C ASP A 84 4.45 22.73 -4.12
N TYR A 85 3.22 22.32 -4.43
CA TYR A 85 2.12 22.18 -3.47
C TYR A 85 1.90 20.74 -3.02
N TRP A 86 2.67 19.77 -3.52
CA TRP A 86 2.51 18.37 -3.13
C TRP A 86 2.52 18.19 -1.61
N GLY A 87 3.44 18.84 -0.88
CA GLY A 87 3.53 18.72 0.57
C GLY A 87 2.33 19.25 1.37
N LEU A 88 1.43 20.01 0.75
CA LEU A 88 0.19 20.50 1.35
C LEU A 88 -1.05 19.77 0.84
N GLY A 89 -0.98 19.15 -0.34
CA GLY A 89 -2.11 18.48 -1.00
C GLY A 89 -2.89 17.54 -0.09
N GLU A 90 -2.19 16.63 0.58
CA GLU A 90 -2.80 15.65 1.50
C GLU A 90 -3.56 16.31 2.65
N GLN A 91 -3.10 17.47 3.11
CA GLN A 91 -3.78 18.21 4.18
C GLN A 91 -5.06 18.84 3.66
N TYR A 92 -5.05 19.33 2.41
CA TYR A 92 -6.27 19.82 1.77
C TYR A 92 -7.28 18.67 1.57
N ASP A 93 -6.85 17.52 1.05
CA ASP A 93 -7.72 16.36 0.85
C ASP A 93 -8.30 15.84 2.17
N TYR A 94 -7.45 15.72 3.21
CA TYR A 94 -7.87 15.33 4.55
C TYR A 94 -8.89 16.31 5.14
N MET A 95 -8.64 17.62 5.02
CA MET A 95 -9.56 18.64 5.53
C MET A 95 -10.89 18.67 4.77
N ALA A 96 -10.87 18.52 3.44
CA ALA A 96 -12.09 18.40 2.63
C ALA A 96 -12.94 17.22 3.11
N TYR A 97 -12.31 16.06 3.31
CA TYR A 97 -12.98 14.85 3.80
C TYR A 97 -13.56 15.02 5.21
N GLN A 98 -12.77 15.56 6.14
CA GLN A 98 -13.19 15.77 7.53
C GLN A 98 -14.37 16.75 7.63
N LEU A 99 -14.34 17.84 6.86
CA LEU A 99 -15.38 18.87 6.88
C LEU A 99 -16.67 18.43 6.18
N ASP A 100 -16.60 17.44 5.29
CA ASP A 100 -17.79 16.82 4.72
C ASP A 100 -18.54 15.96 5.76
N GLY A 101 -17.92 15.66 6.90
CA GLY A 101 -18.50 14.88 8.00
C GLY A 101 -17.98 13.45 8.08
N GLY A 102 -16.92 13.12 7.33
CA GLY A 102 -16.35 11.79 7.25
C GLY A 102 -15.23 11.53 8.27
N THR A 103 -15.09 10.27 8.68
CA THR A 103 -13.84 9.76 9.28
C THR A 103 -12.93 9.31 8.14
N TRP A 104 -11.67 9.74 8.14
CA TRP A 104 -10.72 9.39 7.07
C TRP A 104 -10.76 7.87 6.78
N PRO A 105 -11.03 7.44 5.54
CA PRO A 105 -11.45 6.07 5.26
C PRO A 105 -10.27 5.12 5.09
N VAL A 106 -9.05 5.65 4.98
CA VAL A 106 -7.83 4.86 4.77
C VAL A 106 -7.07 4.73 6.07
N GLU A 107 -6.71 3.51 6.45
CA GLU A 107 -5.93 3.25 7.66
C GLU A 107 -4.72 2.38 7.34
N PHE A 108 -3.55 2.79 7.85
CA PHE A 108 -2.34 1.99 7.83
C PHE A 108 -2.26 1.12 9.09
N ASN A 109 -1.99 -0.16 8.90
CA ASN A 109 -1.97 -1.15 9.95
C ASN A 109 -0.70 -2.01 9.87
N THR A 110 -0.31 -2.55 11.01
CA THR A 110 0.76 -3.55 11.11
C THR A 110 0.21 -4.73 11.90
N ALA A 111 0.48 -5.95 11.43
CA ALA A 111 0.09 -7.17 12.10
C ALA A 111 1.22 -8.19 12.11
N THR A 112 1.09 -9.19 12.97
CA THR A 112 1.99 -10.35 13.02
C THR A 112 1.14 -11.59 13.25
N VAL A 113 1.38 -12.60 12.43
CA VAL A 113 0.74 -13.92 12.52
C VAL A 113 1.84 -14.94 12.74
N GLU A 114 1.69 -15.78 13.75
CA GLU A 114 2.61 -16.87 14.03
C GLU A 114 2.13 -18.13 13.30
N GLN A 115 3.02 -18.78 12.57
CA GLN A 115 2.69 -20.02 11.90
C GLN A 115 2.51 -21.17 12.89
N ASP A 116 1.30 -21.73 12.93
CA ASP A 116 0.99 -22.90 13.75
C ASP A 116 1.57 -24.22 13.19
N LEU A 117 1.52 -25.28 14.03
CA LEU A 117 2.01 -26.62 13.71
C LEU A 117 1.36 -27.28 12.49
N SER A 118 0.07 -27.01 12.28
CA SER A 118 -0.70 -27.66 11.22
C SER A 118 -0.59 -26.95 9.88
N TRP A 119 0.19 -25.86 9.79
CA TRP A 119 0.27 -25.02 8.60
C TRP A 119 -1.12 -24.51 8.18
N SER A 120 -1.96 -24.20 9.17
CA SER A 120 -3.32 -23.69 8.99
C SER A 120 -3.38 -22.17 8.90
N GLU A 121 -2.39 -21.47 9.46
CA GLU A 121 -2.31 -20.01 9.33
C GLU A 121 -1.84 -19.59 7.92
N PHE A 122 -0.63 -19.99 7.51
CA PHE A 122 -0.18 -19.89 6.12
C PHE A 122 -0.30 -21.26 5.44
N VAL A 123 -1.36 -21.41 4.65
CA VAL A 123 -1.68 -22.65 3.94
C VAL A 123 -0.93 -22.70 2.61
N CYS A 124 -0.07 -23.70 2.43
CA CYS A 124 0.62 -23.94 1.15
C CYS A 124 -0.38 -24.40 0.07
N ILE A 125 -0.45 -23.63 -1.02
CA ILE A 125 -1.31 -23.91 -2.18
C ILE A 125 -0.51 -24.61 -3.29
N ASP A 126 0.72 -24.17 -3.54
CA ASP A 126 1.61 -24.75 -4.55
C ASP A 126 3.06 -24.82 -4.03
N PRO A 127 3.74 -25.97 -4.09
CA PRO A 127 3.23 -27.25 -4.54
C PRO A 127 2.11 -27.78 -3.64
N ALA A 128 1.19 -28.55 -4.21
CA ALA A 128 0.18 -29.25 -3.43
C ALA A 128 0.86 -30.30 -2.53
N LEU A 129 0.89 -30.03 -1.22
CA LEU A 129 1.46 -30.93 -0.22
C LEU A 129 0.66 -32.24 -0.16
N THR A 130 1.37 -33.37 -0.16
CA THR A 130 0.72 -34.69 -0.05
C THR A 130 0.31 -34.97 1.39
N ALA A 131 -0.58 -35.94 1.59
CA ALA A 131 -0.93 -36.41 2.94
C ALA A 131 0.29 -36.90 3.73
N ASN A 132 1.32 -37.42 3.05
CA ASN A 132 2.56 -37.82 3.69
C ASN A 132 3.36 -36.60 4.16
N ASP A 133 3.38 -35.52 3.38
CA ASP A 133 4.06 -34.28 3.77
C ASP A 133 3.41 -33.66 5.00
N SER A 134 2.08 -33.60 5.03
CA SER A 134 1.34 -33.15 6.22
C SER A 134 1.60 -34.04 7.43
N LEU A 135 1.68 -35.37 7.26
CA LEU A 135 2.00 -36.28 8.36
C LEU A 135 3.42 -36.04 8.91
N VAL A 136 4.39 -35.83 8.02
CA VAL A 136 5.76 -35.49 8.39
C VAL A 136 5.74 -34.14 9.10
N ILE A 137 5.27 -33.04 8.51
CA ILE A 137 5.23 -31.72 9.16
C ILE A 137 4.64 -31.78 10.58
N ASN A 138 3.49 -32.43 10.74
CA ASN A 138 2.83 -32.58 12.05
C ASN A 138 3.58 -33.49 13.04
N SER A 139 4.36 -34.47 12.57
CA SER A 139 5.08 -35.38 13.47
C SER A 139 6.29 -34.73 14.12
N TRP A 140 6.94 -33.77 13.45
CA TRP A 140 8.17 -33.15 13.97
C TRP A 140 7.84 -32.18 15.12
N GLY A 141 6.74 -31.44 15.00
CA GLY A 141 6.28 -30.56 16.08
C GLY A 141 5.67 -31.22 17.32
N THR A 142 5.57 -32.55 17.36
CA THR A 142 4.94 -33.29 18.48
C THR A 142 5.89 -34.19 19.28
N THR A 143 7.17 -34.25 18.91
CA THR A 143 8.13 -35.13 19.61
C THR A 143 9.25 -34.34 20.29
N ASP A 144 9.39 -34.48 21.61
CA ASP A 144 10.50 -33.95 22.41
C ASP A 144 11.84 -34.68 22.17
N THR A 145 11.87 -35.64 21.25
CA THR A 145 13.04 -36.48 20.98
C THR A 145 13.09 -36.88 19.52
N LEU A 146 14.25 -36.63 18.91
CA LEU A 146 14.54 -36.99 17.53
C LEU A 146 15.39 -38.27 17.45
N ILE A 147 15.03 -39.16 16.51
CA ILE A 147 15.86 -40.30 16.10
C ILE A 147 16.21 -40.11 14.62
N ILE A 148 17.48 -39.84 14.35
CA ILE A 148 18.05 -39.89 12.98
C ILE A 148 18.92 -41.14 12.89
N ASP A 149 18.64 -42.03 11.94
CA ASP A 149 19.47 -43.21 11.64
C ASP A 149 19.88 -44.04 12.89
N ASP A 150 18.91 -44.40 13.73
CA ASP A 150 19.11 -45.12 15.01
C ASP A 150 20.02 -44.39 16.05
N THR A 151 20.33 -43.12 15.82
CA THR A 151 21.05 -42.25 16.74
C THR A 151 20.08 -41.32 17.45
N LEU A 152 19.92 -41.52 18.77
CA LEU A 152 19.18 -40.60 19.63
C LEU A 152 20.01 -39.32 19.81
N VAL A 153 19.50 -38.19 19.34
CA VAL A 153 20.06 -36.87 19.62
C VAL A 153 19.24 -36.24 20.75
N VAL A 154 19.87 -36.03 21.90
CA VAL A 154 19.27 -35.32 23.04
C VAL A 154 19.71 -33.86 22.94
N PHE A 155 18.77 -32.93 22.81
CA PHE A 155 19.07 -31.50 22.75
C PHE A 155 19.05 -30.86 24.15
N GLU A 156 20.04 -29.97 24.40
CA GLU A 156 20.00 -28.93 25.44
C GLU A 156 19.28 -27.67 24.89
N PRO A 157 19.19 -26.59 25.68
CA PRO A 157 18.00 -26.11 26.38
C PRO A 157 16.82 -25.76 25.44
N ASP A 158 15.60 -25.81 25.98
CA ASP A 158 14.30 -25.60 25.29
C ASP A 158 14.24 -24.42 24.29
N SER A 159 15.10 -23.41 24.43
CA SER A 159 15.14 -22.22 23.57
C SER A 159 15.65 -22.43 22.13
N LEU A 160 16.26 -23.56 21.79
CA LEU A 160 16.76 -23.83 20.43
C LEU A 160 15.93 -24.86 19.65
N LYS A 161 14.94 -25.48 20.31
CA LYS A 161 14.15 -26.58 19.75
C LYS A 161 13.33 -26.17 18.50
N PRO A 162 12.60 -25.04 18.48
CA PRO A 162 11.80 -24.65 17.30
C PRO A 162 12.64 -24.46 16.05
N ALA A 163 13.84 -23.88 16.22
CA ALA A 163 14.75 -23.64 15.12
C ALA A 163 15.18 -24.96 14.46
N MET A 164 15.33 -26.05 15.21
CA MET A 164 15.78 -27.34 14.70
C MET A 164 14.70 -28.11 13.94
N ASP A 165 13.47 -28.15 14.46
CA ASP A 165 12.35 -28.80 13.77
C ASP A 165 12.10 -28.12 12.40
N ASN A 166 12.22 -26.78 12.37
CA ASN A 166 12.15 -26.01 11.13
C ASN A 166 13.24 -26.39 10.12
N VAL A 167 14.49 -26.60 10.58
CA VAL A 167 15.57 -27.06 9.68
C VAL A 167 15.16 -28.34 8.96
N GLU A 168 14.68 -29.32 9.70
CA GLU A 168 14.52 -30.68 9.21
C GLU A 168 13.31 -30.81 8.29
N ILE A 169 12.23 -30.10 8.61
CA ILE A 169 11.10 -29.91 7.70
C ILE A 169 11.59 -29.24 6.41
N GLY A 170 12.43 -28.20 6.51
CA GLY A 170 12.97 -27.50 5.34
C GLY A 170 13.86 -28.38 4.46
N GLU A 171 14.73 -29.19 5.06
CA GLU A 171 15.55 -30.17 4.33
C GLU A 171 14.69 -31.25 3.66
N TRP A 172 13.66 -31.73 4.36
CA TRP A 172 12.72 -32.70 3.81
C TRP A 172 11.97 -32.14 2.60
N LEU A 173 11.34 -30.98 2.74
CA LEU A 173 10.61 -30.31 1.64
C LEU A 173 11.53 -30.03 0.45
N TYR A 174 12.77 -29.59 0.71
CA TYR A 174 13.75 -29.42 -0.36
C TYR A 174 14.06 -30.73 -1.09
N SER A 175 14.15 -31.85 -0.38
CA SER A 175 14.38 -33.15 -1.02
C SER A 175 13.22 -33.60 -1.92
N GLN A 176 12.00 -33.15 -1.63
CA GLN A 176 10.80 -33.47 -2.39
C GLN A 176 10.58 -32.52 -3.58
N TYR A 177 10.76 -31.21 -3.36
CA TYR A 177 10.33 -30.17 -4.30
C TYR A 177 11.48 -29.34 -4.88
N GLY A 178 12.68 -29.43 -4.30
CA GLY A 178 13.85 -28.65 -4.71
C GLY A 178 13.79 -27.18 -4.27
N ALA A 179 14.59 -26.34 -4.93
CA ALA A 179 14.71 -24.90 -4.65
C ALA A 179 13.60 -24.08 -5.34
N VAL A 180 12.33 -24.44 -5.12
CA VAL A 180 11.19 -23.75 -5.74
C VAL A 180 10.58 -22.73 -4.80
N ARG A 181 9.93 -21.70 -5.36
CA ARG A 181 9.06 -20.81 -4.59
C ARG A 181 7.80 -21.58 -4.23
N PHE A 182 7.35 -21.41 -2.99
CA PHE A 182 6.07 -21.95 -2.55
C PHE A 182 5.04 -20.83 -2.58
N GLN A 183 3.83 -21.15 -2.98
CA GLN A 183 2.68 -20.27 -2.90
C GLN A 183 1.89 -20.59 -1.65
N TYR A 184 1.59 -19.56 -0.86
CA TYR A 184 0.81 -19.68 0.36
C TYR A 184 -0.41 -18.78 0.29
N THR A 185 -1.39 -19.06 1.13
CA THR A 185 -2.46 -18.13 1.47
C THR A 185 -2.59 -18.01 2.97
N PHE A 186 -3.01 -16.84 3.44
CA PHE A 186 -3.43 -16.62 4.82
C PHE A 186 -4.62 -15.65 4.85
N GLU A 187 -5.30 -15.56 6.00
CA GLU A 187 -6.43 -14.66 6.20
C GLU A 187 -6.08 -13.52 7.15
N ILE A 188 -6.59 -12.33 6.84
CA ILE A 188 -6.64 -11.18 7.75
C ILE A 188 -8.09 -10.99 8.16
N ASP A 189 -8.38 -10.91 9.47
CA ASP A 189 -9.72 -10.66 10.02
C ASP A 189 -10.17 -9.20 9.83
N ASN A 190 -10.13 -8.75 8.59
CA ASN A 190 -10.59 -7.47 8.11
C ASN A 190 -10.94 -7.65 6.61
N PRO A 191 -12.18 -7.38 6.16
CA PRO A 191 -12.58 -7.58 4.77
C PRO A 191 -12.16 -6.45 3.82
N ASN A 192 -11.57 -5.38 4.35
CA ASN A 192 -11.34 -4.13 3.63
C ASN A 192 -9.85 -3.90 3.34
N VAL A 193 -9.05 -4.96 3.24
CA VAL A 193 -7.61 -4.84 2.93
C VAL A 193 -7.43 -4.54 1.45
N GLU A 194 -6.89 -3.38 1.13
CA GLU A 194 -6.71 -2.94 -0.26
C GLU A 194 -5.24 -2.94 -0.69
N ALA A 195 -4.30 -2.75 0.24
CA ALA A 195 -2.87 -2.76 -0.07
C ALA A 195 -2.08 -3.60 0.94
N LEU A 196 -1.29 -4.54 0.43
CA LEU A 196 -0.30 -5.34 1.17
C LEU A 196 0.72 -5.81 0.13
N PHE A 197 2.01 -5.51 0.33
CA PHE A 197 3.03 -5.76 -0.72
C PHE A 197 4.07 -6.82 -0.35
N ALA A 198 4.36 -6.96 0.93
CA ALA A 198 5.33 -7.92 1.44
C ALA A 198 4.92 -8.44 2.82
N VAL A 199 5.36 -9.66 3.12
CA VAL A 199 5.28 -10.25 4.45
C VAL A 199 6.69 -10.64 4.86
N ALA A 200 7.21 -10.02 5.92
CA ALA A 200 8.52 -10.31 6.46
C ALA A 200 8.47 -11.59 7.28
N ASN A 201 9.29 -12.57 6.91
CA ASN A 201 9.46 -13.79 7.70
C ASN A 201 10.47 -13.53 8.83
N GLY A 202 10.03 -13.58 10.08
CA GLY A 202 10.84 -13.23 11.26
C GLY A 202 12.04 -14.14 11.48
N PHE A 203 12.00 -15.37 10.99
CA PHE A 203 13.09 -16.33 11.14
C PHE A 203 14.20 -16.14 10.09
N SER A 204 13.81 -16.01 8.82
CA SER A 204 14.73 -15.86 7.68
C SER A 204 15.11 -14.42 7.36
N LEU A 205 14.31 -13.46 7.86
CA LEU A 205 14.36 -12.04 7.53
C LEU A 205 14.19 -11.75 6.03
N ALA A 206 13.67 -12.71 5.27
CA ALA A 206 13.40 -12.56 3.86
C ALA A 206 11.92 -12.24 3.65
N ASP A 207 11.66 -11.30 2.75
CA ASP A 207 10.29 -10.92 2.41
C ASP A 207 9.67 -11.96 1.47
N ALA A 208 8.49 -12.44 1.87
CA ALA A 208 7.55 -13.09 0.97
C ALA A 208 6.82 -12.03 0.15
N SER A 209 6.86 -12.15 -1.16
CA SER A 209 6.16 -11.22 -2.05
C SER A 209 4.68 -11.55 -2.07
N VAL A 210 3.84 -10.53 -1.94
CA VAL A 210 2.39 -10.69 -2.15
C VAL A 210 2.13 -10.87 -3.64
N ASP A 211 1.22 -11.79 -3.98
CA ASP A 211 0.76 -11.99 -5.34
C ASP A 211 -0.55 -11.24 -5.56
N SER A 212 -1.55 -11.45 -4.70
CA SER A 212 -2.87 -10.82 -4.80
C SER A 212 -3.60 -10.83 -3.46
N ILE A 213 -4.66 -10.04 -3.37
CA ILE A 213 -5.57 -9.95 -2.23
C ILE A 213 -6.98 -10.19 -2.75
N VAL A 214 -7.78 -10.96 -2.00
CA VAL A 214 -9.18 -11.23 -2.30
C VAL A 214 -10.00 -10.90 -1.06
N ASN A 215 -10.81 -9.84 -1.16
CA ASN A 215 -11.67 -9.39 -0.07
C ASN A 215 -12.94 -10.24 -0.01
N GLY A 216 -13.15 -10.88 1.14
CA GLY A 216 -14.33 -11.65 1.48
C GLY A 216 -15.35 -10.82 2.29
N ALA A 217 -16.39 -11.47 2.80
CA ALA A 217 -17.43 -10.79 3.56
C ALA A 217 -17.00 -10.37 4.98
N SER A 218 -16.03 -11.07 5.57
CA SER A 218 -15.55 -10.85 6.94
C SER A 218 -14.02 -10.80 7.06
N SER A 219 -13.30 -11.34 6.08
CA SER A 219 -11.84 -11.42 6.07
C SER A 219 -11.30 -11.18 4.66
N SER A 220 -10.03 -10.83 4.56
CA SER A 220 -9.29 -10.74 3.31
C SER A 220 -8.32 -11.90 3.21
N THR A 221 -8.38 -12.63 2.10
CA THR A 221 -7.45 -13.71 1.78
C THR A 221 -6.28 -13.15 0.99
N VAL A 222 -5.06 -13.38 1.46
CA VAL A 222 -3.83 -12.87 0.84
C VAL A 222 -3.02 -14.03 0.28
N TYR A 223 -2.67 -13.94 -1.00
CA TYR A 223 -1.84 -14.92 -1.69
C TYR A 223 -0.39 -14.44 -1.72
N LEU A 224 0.55 -15.33 -1.37
CA LEU A 224 1.96 -15.03 -1.23
C LEU A 224 2.80 -15.98 -2.07
N SER A 225 3.90 -15.46 -2.61
CA SER A 225 5.00 -16.25 -3.17
C SER A 225 6.21 -16.15 -2.25
N VAL A 226 6.44 -17.21 -1.47
CA VAL A 226 7.54 -17.29 -0.50
C VAL A 226 8.79 -17.87 -1.17
N PRO A 227 9.92 -17.15 -1.18
CA PRO A 227 11.16 -17.67 -1.74
C PRO A 227 11.74 -18.77 -0.87
N TYR A 228 12.41 -19.73 -1.51
CA TYR A 228 13.36 -20.60 -0.82
C TYR A 228 14.56 -19.77 -0.35
N VAL A 229 14.85 -19.81 0.95
CA VAL A 229 15.97 -19.07 1.55
C VAL A 229 16.88 -20.03 2.30
N ARG A 230 18.18 -19.70 2.32
CA ARG A 230 19.15 -20.36 3.18
C ARG A 230 19.56 -19.44 4.31
N ILE A 231 19.34 -19.89 5.54
CA ILE A 231 19.75 -19.17 6.75
C ILE A 231 20.94 -19.89 7.39
N LYS A 232 21.71 -19.18 8.22
CA LYS A 232 22.86 -19.77 8.91
C LYS A 232 22.59 -19.80 10.41
N LEU A 233 22.60 -21.00 11.00
CA LEU A 233 22.53 -21.19 12.46
C LEU A 233 23.84 -21.84 12.91
N GLY A 234 24.63 -21.12 13.71
CA GLY A 234 26.00 -21.52 14.02
C GLY A 234 26.87 -21.63 12.77
N ASP A 235 27.39 -22.83 12.50
CA ASP A 235 28.22 -23.14 11.32
C ASP A 235 27.49 -23.90 10.21
N VAL A 236 26.20 -24.18 10.40
CA VAL A 236 25.38 -24.95 9.46
C VAL A 236 24.43 -24.02 8.72
N TRP A 237 24.25 -24.30 7.43
CA TRP A 237 23.29 -23.61 6.58
C TRP A 237 22.02 -24.44 6.49
N HIS A 238 20.90 -23.82 6.80
CA HIS A 238 19.57 -24.43 6.82
C HIS A 238 18.69 -23.82 5.75
N ARG A 239 17.60 -24.52 5.43
CA ARG A 239 16.68 -24.22 4.34
C ARG A 239 15.33 -23.84 4.93
N THR A 240 14.74 -22.75 4.47
CA THR A 240 13.50 -22.22 5.06
C THR A 240 12.59 -21.60 4.02
N TRP A 241 11.29 -21.73 4.28
CA TRP A 241 10.18 -20.99 3.66
C TRP A 241 9.40 -20.32 4.81
N CYS A 242 8.06 -20.46 4.85
CA CYS A 242 7.23 -20.18 6.01
C CYS A 242 7.16 -21.45 6.87
N MET A 243 7.80 -21.43 8.03
CA MET A 243 8.00 -22.61 8.88
C MET A 243 7.22 -22.50 10.19
N TYR A 244 7.19 -23.58 10.98
CA TYR A 244 6.47 -23.61 12.24
C TYR A 244 7.05 -22.61 13.27
N GLU A 245 6.19 -21.93 14.05
CA GLU A 245 6.54 -20.82 14.96
C GLU A 245 7.22 -19.63 14.27
N ASP A 246 7.23 -19.56 12.93
CA ASP A 246 7.69 -18.37 12.26
C ASP A 246 6.67 -17.24 12.48
N GLU A 247 7.13 -16.16 13.11
CA GLU A 247 6.41 -14.89 13.17
C GLU A 247 6.49 -14.22 11.80
N MET A 248 5.34 -14.06 11.15
CA MET A 248 5.20 -13.39 9.87
C MET A 248 4.62 -12.00 10.11
N THR A 249 5.43 -10.96 9.93
CA THR A 249 5.04 -9.56 10.15
C THR A 249 4.74 -8.88 8.83
N PHE A 250 3.67 -8.10 8.77
CA PHE A 250 3.29 -7.39 7.55
C PHE A 250 2.60 -6.07 7.87
N GLU A 251 2.73 -5.17 6.91
CA GLU A 251 2.07 -3.87 6.88
C GLU A 251 1.00 -3.90 5.80
N TYR A 252 -0.15 -3.30 6.07
CA TYR A 252 -1.26 -3.25 5.13
C TYR A 252 -2.07 -1.99 5.31
N ALA A 253 -2.72 -1.54 4.24
CA ALA A 253 -3.68 -0.46 4.29
C ALA A 253 -5.09 -0.95 3.94
N THR A 254 -6.06 -0.40 4.65
CA THR A 254 -7.48 -0.71 4.47
C THR A 254 -8.24 0.50 3.96
N TYR A 255 -9.35 0.28 3.27
CA TYR A 255 -10.28 1.33 2.91
C TYR A 255 -11.69 0.99 3.41
N SER A 256 -12.22 1.81 4.31
CA SER A 256 -13.57 1.62 4.85
C SER A 256 -14.47 2.78 4.44
N SER A 257 -15.33 2.54 3.45
CA SER A 257 -16.32 3.53 3.02
C SER A 257 -17.32 3.84 4.14
N PRO A 258 -17.55 5.11 4.51
CA PRO A 258 -18.63 5.45 5.42
C PRO A 258 -20.00 5.19 4.77
N ALA A 259 -20.95 4.70 5.57
CA ALA A 259 -22.30 4.33 5.11
C ALA A 259 -23.12 5.48 4.51
N GLU A 260 -22.71 6.73 4.75
CA GLU A 260 -23.25 7.92 4.10
C GLU A 260 -22.14 8.51 3.22
N GLN A 261 -22.21 8.24 1.91
CA GLN A 261 -21.30 8.85 0.93
C GLN A 261 -21.54 10.35 0.89
N LEU A 262 -20.49 11.10 1.18
CA LEU A 262 -20.48 12.54 1.09
C LEU A 262 -19.63 12.91 -0.14
N ALA A 263 -20.22 13.69 -1.05
CA ALA A 263 -19.66 13.88 -2.39
C ALA A 263 -18.26 14.49 -2.38
N PHE A 264 -17.98 15.45 -1.48
CA PHE A 264 -16.65 16.06 -1.38
C PHE A 264 -15.62 15.08 -0.83
N GLY A 265 -16.01 14.21 0.11
CA GLY A 265 -15.15 13.17 0.66
C GLY A 265 -14.70 12.17 -0.42
N THR A 266 -15.62 11.68 -1.25
CA THR A 266 -15.29 10.78 -2.36
C THR A 266 -14.34 11.45 -3.36
N ASP A 267 -14.58 12.71 -3.71
CA ASP A 267 -13.72 13.46 -4.63
C ASP A 267 -12.34 13.81 -4.04
N ALA A 268 -12.28 14.04 -2.73
CA ALA A 268 -11.01 14.25 -2.02
C ALA A 268 -10.18 12.96 -1.97
N MET A 269 -10.81 11.79 -1.83
CA MET A 269 -10.09 10.51 -1.88
C MET A 269 -9.50 10.23 -3.26
N ALA A 270 -10.21 10.59 -4.33
CA ALA A 270 -9.67 10.53 -5.68
C ALA A 270 -8.44 11.44 -5.82
N ALA A 271 -8.55 12.70 -5.39
CA ALA A 271 -7.42 13.64 -5.41
C ALA A 271 -6.22 13.10 -4.62
N TYR A 272 -6.44 12.59 -3.42
CA TYR A 272 -5.41 12.01 -2.55
C TYR A 272 -4.68 10.83 -3.24
N GLY A 273 -5.43 9.87 -3.77
CA GLY A 273 -4.85 8.72 -4.46
C GLY A 273 -4.04 9.12 -5.70
N ILE A 274 -4.56 10.07 -6.48
CA ILE A 274 -3.87 10.60 -7.67
C ILE A 274 -2.62 11.39 -7.26
N LEU A 275 -2.66 12.15 -6.17
CA LEU A 275 -1.51 12.86 -5.62
C LEU A 275 -0.40 11.88 -5.25
N GLN A 276 -0.72 10.78 -4.57
CA GLN A 276 0.29 9.75 -4.24
C GLN A 276 0.90 9.15 -5.51
N ASN A 277 0.07 8.85 -6.52
CA ASN A 277 0.57 8.37 -7.80
C ASN A 277 1.47 9.40 -8.50
N ALA A 278 1.08 10.68 -8.51
CA ALA A 278 1.85 11.76 -9.13
C ALA A 278 3.23 11.96 -8.48
N ARG A 279 3.34 11.71 -7.17
CA ARG A 279 4.61 11.74 -6.42
C ARG A 279 5.55 10.57 -6.75
N GLY A 280 5.05 9.54 -7.44
CA GLY A 280 5.81 8.33 -7.79
C GLY A 280 6.38 7.65 -6.54
N VAL A 281 7.68 7.38 -6.53
CA VAL A 281 8.38 6.73 -5.41
C VAL A 281 8.43 7.56 -4.11
N ASN A 282 8.00 8.83 -4.14
CA ASN A 282 7.87 9.66 -2.95
C ASN A 282 6.43 9.73 -2.42
N GLY A 283 5.46 9.11 -3.11
CA GLY A 283 4.11 8.95 -2.60
C GLY A 283 4.05 7.85 -1.55
N ASP A 284 3.02 7.87 -0.71
CA ASP A 284 2.70 6.77 0.20
C ASP A 284 2.01 5.67 -0.61
N GLU A 285 2.73 4.60 -0.93
CA GLU A 285 2.22 3.53 -1.78
C GLU A 285 1.07 2.75 -1.14
N TYR A 286 1.12 2.52 0.17
CA TYR A 286 0.08 1.77 0.88
C TYR A 286 -1.22 2.57 0.90
N MET A 287 -1.14 3.81 1.35
CA MET A 287 -2.32 4.64 1.52
C MET A 287 -2.89 5.07 0.17
N GLY A 288 -2.04 5.38 -0.81
CA GLY A 288 -2.49 5.77 -2.15
C GLY A 288 -3.14 4.61 -2.92
N VAL A 289 -2.56 3.40 -2.86
CA VAL A 289 -3.19 2.20 -3.47
C VAL A 289 -4.52 1.90 -2.78
N ALA A 290 -4.58 1.94 -1.45
CA ALA A 290 -5.81 1.70 -0.72
C ALA A 290 -6.91 2.73 -1.03
N ALA A 291 -6.55 4.01 -1.14
CA ALA A 291 -7.47 5.06 -1.56
C ALA A 291 -8.06 4.81 -2.95
N LEU A 292 -7.20 4.49 -3.93
CA LEU A 292 -7.61 4.29 -5.32
C LEU A 292 -8.46 3.03 -5.51
N LEU A 293 -8.05 1.91 -4.91
CA LEU A 293 -8.78 0.64 -5.04
C LEU A 293 -10.10 0.67 -4.28
N GLY A 294 -10.08 1.13 -3.03
CA GLY A 294 -11.29 1.24 -2.23
C GLY A 294 -12.34 2.13 -2.88
N LEU A 295 -11.93 3.28 -3.44
CA LEU A 295 -12.83 4.14 -4.22
C LEU A 295 -13.35 3.44 -5.49
N ALA A 296 -12.49 2.69 -6.19
CA ALA A 296 -12.88 1.97 -7.40
C ALA A 296 -13.90 0.85 -7.16
N GLU A 297 -13.91 0.26 -5.96
CA GLU A 297 -14.86 -0.79 -5.54
C GLU A 297 -16.22 -0.23 -5.09
N GLU A 298 -16.30 1.06 -4.75
CA GLU A 298 -17.59 1.71 -4.40
C GLU A 298 -18.54 1.84 -5.61
N GLY A 299 -18.02 1.75 -6.83
CA GLY A 299 -18.80 1.78 -8.07
C GLY A 299 -18.20 2.65 -9.16
N GLU A 300 -19.04 3.07 -10.11
CA GLU A 300 -18.61 4.01 -11.16
C GLU A 300 -18.37 5.39 -10.53
N TYR A 301 -17.09 5.76 -10.46
CA TYR A 301 -16.66 7.07 -10.01
C TYR A 301 -16.56 8.06 -11.17
N SER A 302 -17.00 9.30 -10.96
CA SER A 302 -16.84 10.40 -11.90
C SER A 302 -16.78 11.73 -11.15
N PHE A 303 -15.89 12.63 -11.56
CA PHE A 303 -15.79 13.97 -11.01
C PHE A 303 -16.19 15.05 -12.02
N SER A 304 -17.00 16.03 -11.63
CA SER A 304 -17.52 17.05 -12.56
C SER A 304 -16.44 17.96 -13.13
N HIS A 305 -15.39 18.24 -12.37
CA HIS A 305 -14.31 19.14 -12.78
C HIS A 305 -13.12 18.39 -13.42
N TYR A 306 -13.14 17.05 -13.44
CA TYR A 306 -12.08 16.24 -14.03
C TYR A 306 -12.66 15.08 -14.85
N ALA A 307 -12.74 15.31 -16.16
CA ALA A 307 -13.34 14.34 -17.08
C ALA A 307 -12.46 13.10 -17.29
N GLY A 308 -13.13 11.97 -17.46
CA GLY A 308 -12.48 10.74 -17.94
C GLY A 308 -11.75 9.94 -16.87
N LEU A 309 -12.00 10.21 -15.59
CA LEU A 309 -11.63 9.33 -14.48
C LEU A 309 -12.71 8.27 -14.30
N THR A 310 -12.30 7.00 -14.28
CA THR A 310 -13.19 5.83 -14.19
C THR A 310 -12.63 4.85 -13.16
N SER A 311 -13.45 3.92 -12.67
CA SER A 311 -12.99 2.86 -11.76
C SER A 311 -11.80 2.07 -12.34
N VAL A 312 -11.81 1.78 -13.66
CA VAL A 312 -10.69 1.13 -14.35
C VAL A 312 -9.40 1.96 -14.28
N LYS A 313 -9.49 3.28 -14.46
CA LYS A 313 -8.32 4.17 -14.38
C LYS A 313 -7.80 4.30 -12.96
N LEU A 314 -8.66 4.34 -11.96
CA LEU A 314 -8.25 4.31 -10.55
C LEU A 314 -7.46 3.04 -10.24
N LYS A 315 -7.97 1.87 -10.67
CA LYS A 315 -7.22 0.59 -10.56
C LYS A 315 -5.93 0.61 -11.36
N GLY A 316 -5.92 1.21 -12.54
CA GLY A 316 -4.72 1.38 -13.37
C GLY A 316 -3.65 2.24 -12.69
N MET A 317 -4.05 3.31 -12.00
CA MET A 317 -3.15 4.15 -11.21
C MET A 317 -2.62 3.40 -9.99
N ALA A 318 -3.45 2.64 -9.29
CA ALA A 318 -3.01 1.79 -8.19
C ALA A 318 -1.99 0.74 -8.64
N ALA A 319 -2.24 0.07 -9.78
CA ALA A 319 -1.30 -0.86 -10.39
C ALA A 319 0.00 -0.17 -10.82
N ALA A 320 -0.08 1.05 -11.36
CA ALA A 320 1.09 1.85 -11.72
C ALA A 320 1.95 2.20 -10.50
N MET A 321 1.33 2.58 -9.38
CA MET A 321 2.02 2.84 -8.12
C MET A 321 2.75 1.60 -7.59
N ALA A 322 2.06 0.46 -7.56
CA ALA A 322 2.67 -0.81 -7.18
C ALA A 322 3.83 -1.19 -8.11
N TYR A 323 3.66 -1.03 -9.43
CA TYR A 323 4.69 -1.29 -10.43
C TYR A 323 5.92 -0.38 -10.25
N ALA A 324 5.71 0.92 -10.01
CA ALA A 324 6.80 1.90 -9.80
C ALA A 324 7.64 1.58 -8.56
N ASN A 325 7.02 1.00 -7.53
CA ASN A 325 7.68 0.53 -6.30
C ASN A 325 8.15 -0.93 -6.38
N LEU A 326 8.23 -1.51 -7.59
CA LEU A 326 8.73 -2.87 -7.85
C LEU A 326 7.85 -4.00 -7.29
N HIS A 327 6.61 -3.69 -6.92
CA HIS A 327 5.59 -4.67 -6.53
C HIS A 327 4.85 -5.19 -7.76
N PHE A 328 5.58 -5.90 -8.63
CA PHE A 328 5.05 -6.31 -9.95
C PHE A 328 3.92 -7.34 -9.86
N ARG A 329 3.95 -8.24 -8.88
CA ARG A 329 2.91 -9.26 -8.73
C ARG A 329 1.62 -8.68 -8.16
N PRO A 330 1.65 -7.85 -7.09
CA PRO A 330 0.47 -7.10 -6.67
C PRO A 330 -0.09 -6.22 -7.78
N ALA A 331 0.77 -5.55 -8.57
CA ALA A 331 0.33 -4.77 -9.73
C ALA A 331 -0.42 -5.63 -10.76
N LEU A 332 0.08 -6.83 -11.09
CA LEU A 332 -0.64 -7.77 -11.95
C LEU A 332 -1.97 -8.20 -11.33
N GLY A 333 -2.00 -8.52 -10.03
CA GLY A 333 -3.21 -8.88 -9.30
C GLY A 333 -4.30 -7.79 -9.40
N ILE A 334 -3.92 -6.52 -9.24
CA ILE A 334 -4.83 -5.37 -9.42
C ILE A 334 -5.37 -5.30 -10.85
N CYS A 335 -4.50 -5.47 -11.86
CA CYS A 335 -4.95 -5.50 -13.27
C CYS A 335 -5.95 -6.63 -13.52
N GLN A 336 -5.71 -7.82 -12.96
CA GLN A 336 -6.55 -9.00 -13.13
C GLN A 336 -7.90 -8.86 -12.43
N GLN A 337 -7.97 -8.20 -11.28
CA GLN A 337 -9.24 -7.84 -10.63
C GLN A 337 -10.11 -6.93 -11.53
N ALA A 338 -9.48 -6.10 -12.37
CA ALA A 338 -10.17 -5.29 -13.37
C ALA A 338 -10.47 -6.05 -14.68
N GLY A 339 -10.07 -7.32 -14.79
CA GLY A 339 -10.25 -8.16 -15.98
C GLY A 339 -9.17 -8.01 -17.06
N TYR A 340 -8.01 -7.42 -16.73
CA TYR A 340 -6.89 -7.20 -17.64
C TYR A 340 -5.69 -8.10 -17.29
N GLY A 341 -4.84 -8.42 -18.28
CA GLY A 341 -3.61 -9.21 -18.04
C GLY A 341 -3.85 -10.63 -17.53
N LEU A 342 -5.00 -11.24 -17.86
CA LEU A 342 -5.36 -12.59 -17.43
C LEU A 342 -4.48 -13.69 -18.04
N ASP A 343 -3.81 -13.36 -19.15
CA ASP A 343 -2.92 -14.25 -19.92
C ASP A 343 -1.43 -14.01 -19.63
N ILE A 344 -1.09 -13.04 -18.78
CA ILE A 344 0.30 -12.75 -18.42
C ILE A 344 0.85 -13.83 -17.50
N GLU A 345 1.97 -14.44 -17.89
CA GLU A 345 2.70 -15.40 -17.08
C GLU A 345 3.90 -14.73 -16.39
N VAL A 346 3.95 -14.79 -15.05
CA VAL A 346 5.04 -14.17 -14.27
C VAL A 346 6.43 -14.78 -14.54
N ALA A 347 6.46 -16.00 -15.10
CA ALA A 347 7.69 -16.66 -15.51
C ALA A 347 8.21 -16.20 -16.88
N ASP A 348 7.42 -15.45 -17.66
CA ASP A 348 7.81 -14.99 -18.99
C ASP A 348 8.93 -13.93 -18.88
N PRO A 349 10.00 -14.02 -19.68
CA PRO A 349 11.04 -12.99 -19.74
C PRO A 349 10.53 -11.57 -20.06
N ASN A 350 9.38 -11.44 -20.73
CA ASN A 350 8.74 -10.18 -21.09
C ASN A 350 7.69 -9.70 -20.08
N PHE A 351 7.48 -10.43 -18.97
CA PHE A 351 6.47 -10.14 -17.95
C PHE A 351 6.35 -8.66 -17.60
N LEU A 352 7.48 -7.98 -17.32
CA LEU A 352 7.46 -6.58 -16.91
C LEU A 352 6.97 -5.64 -18.03
N VAL A 353 7.33 -5.94 -19.28
CA VAL A 353 6.92 -5.14 -20.44
C VAL A 353 5.43 -5.35 -20.73
N GLU A 354 4.96 -6.59 -20.66
CA GLU A 354 3.55 -6.93 -20.85
C GLU A 354 2.67 -6.29 -19.76
N LEU A 355 3.09 -6.36 -18.50
CA LEU A 355 2.40 -5.74 -17.38
C LEU A 355 2.32 -4.22 -17.55
N MET A 356 3.43 -3.58 -17.94
CA MET A 356 3.44 -2.13 -18.21
C MET A 356 2.45 -1.75 -19.33
N GLN A 357 2.38 -2.53 -20.41
CA GLN A 357 1.43 -2.29 -21.51
C GLN A 357 -0.04 -2.45 -21.07
N VAL A 358 -0.31 -3.41 -20.19
CA VAL A 358 -1.64 -3.57 -19.59
C VAL A 358 -2.00 -2.37 -18.73
N ILE A 359 -1.09 -1.91 -17.86
CA ILE A 359 -1.29 -0.72 -17.04
C ILE A 359 -1.55 0.51 -17.92
N GLU A 360 -0.74 0.73 -18.96
CA GLU A 360 -0.94 1.82 -19.93
C GLU A 360 -2.31 1.74 -20.62
N THR A 361 -2.79 0.53 -20.92
CA THR A 361 -4.12 0.31 -21.53
C THR A 361 -5.24 0.69 -20.56
N MET A 362 -5.10 0.37 -19.27
CA MET A 362 -6.08 0.75 -18.24
C MET A 362 -6.13 2.25 -17.99
N LEU A 363 -5.04 2.98 -18.27
CA LEU A 363 -4.91 4.42 -18.05
C LEU A 363 -5.44 5.28 -19.22
N GLN A 364 -5.59 4.70 -20.41
CA GLN A 364 -6.18 5.38 -21.59
C GLN A 364 -7.69 5.52 -21.44
#